data_AF-A0A7S2KJG8-F1
#
_entry.id   AF-A0A7S2KJG8-F1
#
_cell.length_a   1.000
_cell.length_b   1.000
_cell.length_c   1.000
_cell.angle_alpha   90.00
_cell.angle_beta   90.00
_cell.angle_gamma   90.00
#
_symmetry.space_group_name_H-M   'P 1'
#
loop_
_entity.id
_entity.type
_entity.pdbx_description
1 polymer ?
#
loop_
_entity_poly.entity_id
_entity_poly.type
_entity_poly.pdbx_seq_one_letter_code
_entity_poly.pdbx_strand_id
1 'polypeptide(L)'
;AGSGRAASCPTSPSLTTERVGRSSKTTDIGAAFNKRVSLLKTVYEPYLAGWTKLQEAVQRLKEKSKYSKFFNKQQQLTGLGISSYLIMPIQRVPRYVLLIRELVKKTDPDHPEYESLQKALKSIQKIAKVCDSHIK
;
A
#
# COMPACT_ATOMS: atom_id res chain seq x y z
N ALA A 1 0.60 50.26 55.84
CA ALA A 1 0.48 51.27 54.77
C ALA A 1 1.40 50.86 53.62
N GLY A 2 0.83 50.65 52.43
CA GLY A 2 1.52 50.47 51.15
C GLY A 2 2.35 49.19 50.98
N SER A 3 2.46 48.55 49.83
CA SER A 3 1.78 48.63 48.54
C SER A 3 2.26 47.38 47.80
N GLY A 4 1.34 46.63 47.21
CA GLY A 4 1.64 45.41 46.47
C GLY A 4 2.48 45.71 45.22
N ARG A 5 3.40 44.79 44.90
CA ARG A 5 4.02 44.71 43.57
C ARG A 5 3.61 43.41 42.92
N ALA A 6 2.67 43.53 41.99
CA ALA A 6 2.31 42.51 41.03
C ALA A 6 3.51 42.19 40.14
N ALA A 7 3.91 40.92 40.09
CA ALA A 7 4.79 40.40 39.06
C ALA A 7 3.94 40.23 37.78
N SER A 8 4.15 41.12 36.81
CA SER A 8 3.56 41.02 35.48
C SER A 8 4.31 39.97 34.67
N CYS A 9 3.74 38.76 34.57
CA CYS A 9 4.07 37.82 33.50
C CYS A 9 3.55 38.40 32.17
N PRO A 10 4.39 38.56 31.13
CA PRO A 10 3.90 38.76 29.78
C PRO A 10 3.39 37.41 29.26
N THR A 11 2.10 37.38 29.00
CA THR A 11 1.35 36.36 28.29
C THR A 11 1.99 36.04 26.93
N SER A 12 2.06 34.74 26.63
CA SER A 12 2.49 34.17 25.36
C SER A 12 1.79 34.79 24.15
N PRO A 13 2.46 34.81 22.99
CA PRO A 13 1.78 34.40 21.76
C PRO A 13 2.38 33.07 21.31
N SER A 14 1.55 32.04 21.46
CA SER A 14 1.42 30.86 20.62
C SER A 14 2.41 30.80 19.45
N LEU A 15 3.28 29.79 19.45
CA LEU A 15 3.99 29.33 18.27
C LEU A 15 2.95 28.83 17.25
N THR A 16 2.34 29.76 16.52
CA THR A 16 1.68 29.49 15.25
C THR A 16 2.73 28.85 14.36
N THR A 17 2.65 27.53 14.26
CA THR A 17 3.30 26.77 13.21
C THR A 17 2.67 27.25 11.91
N GLU A 18 3.20 28.32 11.33
CA GLU A 18 2.92 28.69 9.94
C GLU A 18 3.51 27.58 9.07
N ARG A 19 2.73 26.51 8.88
CA ARG A 19 2.96 25.56 7.81
C ARG A 19 2.63 26.28 6.51
N VAL A 20 3.68 26.82 5.92
CA VAL A 20 3.88 27.07 4.49
C VAL A 20 2.72 26.52 3.66
N GLY A 21 1.86 27.44 3.23
CA GLY A 21 0.90 27.22 2.16
C GLY A 21 1.65 26.91 0.86
N ARG A 22 2.05 25.66 0.68
CA ARG A 22 2.46 25.14 -0.62
C ARG A 22 1.21 24.63 -1.29
N SER A 23 0.54 25.50 -2.05
CA SER A 23 -0.47 25.10 -3.04
C SER A 23 0.23 24.33 -4.18
N SER A 24 0.75 23.15 -3.85
CA SER A 24 1.03 22.11 -4.83
C SER A 24 -0.29 21.37 -4.97
N LYS A 25 -0.79 21.16 -6.19
CA LYS A 25 -1.96 20.29 -6.43
C LYS A 25 -1.64 18.92 -5.82
N THR A 26 -2.03 18.67 -4.57
CA THR A 26 -1.81 17.40 -3.92
C THR A 26 -2.74 16.43 -4.62
N THR A 27 -2.15 15.44 -5.28
CA THR A 27 -2.95 14.38 -5.90
C THR A 27 -3.57 13.60 -4.75
N ASP A 28 -4.88 13.71 -4.58
CA ASP A 28 -5.62 12.94 -3.57
C ASP A 28 -5.31 11.45 -3.76
N ILE A 29 -4.53 10.91 -2.83
CA ILE A 29 -4.01 9.55 -2.91
C ILE A 29 -5.18 8.57 -2.77
N GLY A 30 -6.12 8.87 -1.87
CA GLY A 30 -7.31 8.07 -1.66
C GLY A 30 -8.17 7.99 -2.92
N ALA A 31 -8.41 9.12 -3.59
CA ALA A 31 -9.13 9.18 -4.86
C ALA A 31 -8.42 8.39 -5.97
N ALA A 32 -7.09 8.47 -6.05
CA ALA A 32 -6.31 7.70 -7.02
C ALA A 32 -6.47 6.19 -6.83
N PHE A 33 -6.43 5.71 -5.59
CA PHE A 33 -6.70 4.29 -5.29
C PHE A 33 -8.15 3.93 -5.60
N ASN A 34 -9.13 4.71 -5.14
CA ASN A 34 -10.55 4.44 -5.37
C ASN A 34 -10.88 4.29 -6.86
N LYS A 35 -10.28 5.10 -7.74
CA LYS A 35 -10.44 4.99 -9.20
C LYS A 35 -9.90 3.67 -9.78
N ARG A 36 -8.88 3.07 -9.15
CA ARG A 36 -8.17 1.89 -9.66
C ARG A 36 -8.50 0.59 -8.93
N VAL A 37 -9.16 0.66 -7.78
CA VAL A 37 -9.54 -0.51 -6.97
C VAL A 37 -10.40 -1.49 -7.77
N SER A 38 -11.34 -0.99 -8.57
CA SER A 38 -12.16 -1.86 -9.42
C SER A 38 -11.30 -2.66 -10.40
N LEU A 39 -10.36 -1.99 -11.09
CA LEU A 39 -9.41 -2.65 -11.99
C LEU A 39 -8.53 -3.67 -11.27
N LEU A 40 -8.05 -3.34 -10.06
CA LEU A 40 -7.27 -4.28 -9.25
C LEU A 40 -8.06 -5.56 -8.99
N LYS A 41 -9.37 -5.46 -8.66
CA LYS A 41 -10.20 -6.65 -8.47
C LYS A 41 -10.28 -7.48 -9.77
N THR A 42 -10.64 -6.86 -10.89
CA THR A 42 -10.88 -7.55 -12.16
C THR A 42 -9.64 -8.26 -12.71
N VAL A 43 -8.45 -7.73 -12.46
CA VAL A 43 -7.18 -8.32 -12.92
C VAL A 43 -6.69 -9.43 -11.99
N TYR A 44 -6.88 -9.27 -10.68
CA TYR A 44 -6.35 -10.22 -9.70
C TYR A 44 -7.19 -11.49 -9.59
N GLU A 45 -8.50 -11.39 -9.75
CA GLU A 45 -9.42 -12.53 -9.67
C GLU A 45 -9.03 -13.70 -10.62
N PRO A 46 -8.82 -13.48 -11.95
CA PRO A 46 -8.37 -14.56 -12.83
C PRO A 46 -6.94 -15.04 -12.52
N TYR A 47 -6.06 -14.15 -12.03
CA TYR A 47 -4.69 -14.53 -11.65
C TYR A 47 -4.69 -15.50 -10.46
N LEU A 48 -5.50 -15.22 -9.44
CA LEU A 48 -5.67 -16.06 -8.25
C LEU A 48 -6.34 -17.39 -8.60
N ALA A 49 -7.37 -17.38 -9.44
CA ALA A 49 -8.02 -18.60 -9.92
C ALA A 49 -7.06 -19.51 -10.71
N GLY A 50 -6.09 -18.92 -11.42
CA GLY A 50 -5.05 -19.63 -12.15
C GLY A 50 -3.82 -20.03 -11.33
N TRP A 51 -3.74 -19.65 -10.05
CA TRP A 51 -2.50 -19.75 -9.26
C TRP A 51 -1.97 -21.19 -9.14
N THR A 52 -2.83 -22.15 -8.80
CA THR A 52 -2.44 -23.57 -8.69
C THR A 52 -1.91 -24.11 -10.02
N LYS A 53 -2.63 -23.84 -11.12
CA LYS A 53 -2.23 -24.25 -12.48
C LYS A 53 -0.89 -23.63 -12.89
N LEU A 54 -0.67 -22.38 -12.50
CA LEU A 54 0.59 -21.67 -12.75
C LEU A 54 1.75 -22.33 -11.98
N GLN A 55 1.57 -22.66 -10.71
CA GLN A 55 2.59 -23.37 -9.91
C GLN A 55 2.93 -24.74 -10.51
N GLU A 56 1.92 -25.54 -10.85
CA GLU A 56 2.14 -26.83 -11.49
C GLU A 56 2.83 -26.70 -12.86
N ALA A 57 2.46 -25.70 -13.67
CA ALA A 57 3.10 -25.46 -14.96
C ALA A 57 4.58 -25.11 -14.79
N VAL A 58 4.91 -24.26 -13.81
CA VAL A 58 6.29 -23.92 -13.48
C VAL A 58 7.06 -25.16 -13.01
N GLN A 59 6.45 -26.01 -12.19
CA GLN A 59 7.07 -27.25 -11.71
C GLN A 59 7.38 -28.20 -12.88
N ARG A 60 6.41 -28.45 -13.75
CA ARG A 60 6.60 -29.27 -14.98
C ARG A 60 7.67 -28.69 -15.91
N LEU A 61 7.80 -27.37 -15.99
CA LEU A 61 8.85 -26.74 -16.79
C LEU A 61 10.23 -26.89 -16.14
N LYS A 62 10.33 -26.85 -14.81
CA LYS A 62 11.61 -27.08 -14.09
C LYS A 62 12.15 -28.50 -14.29
N GLU A 63 11.30 -29.49 -14.53
CA GLU A 63 11.71 -30.88 -14.83
C GLU A 63 12.34 -31.02 -16.23
N LYS A 64 12.03 -30.13 -17.16
CA LYS A 64 12.57 -30.16 -18.52
C LYS A 64 13.95 -29.49 -18.57
N SER A 65 14.98 -30.25 -18.92
CA SER A 65 16.40 -29.82 -18.97
C SER A 65 16.63 -28.46 -19.66
N LYS A 66 15.96 -28.19 -20.79
CA LYS A 66 16.04 -26.90 -21.51
C LYS A 66 15.60 -25.71 -20.65
N TYR A 67 14.45 -25.82 -20.00
CA TYR A 67 13.85 -24.74 -19.21
C TYR A 67 14.50 -24.60 -17.83
N SER A 68 14.92 -25.71 -17.22
CA SER A 68 15.70 -25.70 -15.98
C SER A 68 16.98 -24.88 -16.13
N LYS A 69 17.76 -25.11 -17.21
CA LYS A 69 18.96 -24.32 -17.52
C LYS A 69 18.64 -22.84 -17.74
N PHE A 70 17.53 -22.53 -18.41
CA PHE A 70 17.07 -21.17 -18.60
C PHE A 70 16.75 -20.48 -17.26
N PHE A 71 15.94 -21.12 -16.40
CA PHE A 71 15.59 -20.56 -15.09
C PHE A 71 16.80 -20.36 -14.20
N ASN A 72 17.72 -21.32 -14.16
CA ASN A 72 18.97 -21.18 -13.41
C ASN A 72 19.80 -20.00 -13.92
N LYS A 73 19.97 -19.87 -15.24
CA LYS A 73 20.69 -18.72 -15.83
C LYS A 73 20.02 -17.39 -15.46
N GLN A 74 18.69 -17.31 -15.56
CA GLN A 74 17.96 -16.09 -15.19
C GLN A 74 18.11 -15.77 -13.71
N GLN A 75 18.00 -16.77 -12.83
CA GLN A 75 18.15 -16.59 -11.38
C GLN A 75 19.55 -16.09 -11.00
N GLN A 76 20.60 -16.52 -11.71
CA GLN A 76 21.97 -16.00 -11.50
C GLN A 76 22.11 -14.54 -11.92
N LEU A 77 21.36 -14.11 -12.94
CA LEU A 77 21.40 -12.71 -13.42
C LEU A 77 20.57 -11.78 -12.54
N THR A 78 19.41 -12.22 -12.06
CA THR A 78 18.46 -11.37 -11.34
C THR A 78 18.50 -11.53 -9.82
N GLY A 79 19.13 -12.61 -9.32
CA GLY A 79 19.11 -13.00 -7.91
C GLY A 79 17.79 -13.62 -7.43
N LEU A 80 16.75 -13.67 -8.27
CA LEU A 80 15.41 -14.15 -7.91
C LEU A 80 14.97 -15.26 -8.85
N GLY A 81 14.44 -16.34 -8.29
CA GLY A 81 13.83 -17.42 -9.06
C GLY A 81 12.48 -17.01 -9.66
N ILE A 82 12.05 -17.70 -10.71
CA ILE A 82 10.75 -17.44 -11.37
C ILE A 82 9.58 -17.44 -10.39
N SER A 83 9.57 -18.35 -9.42
CA SER A 83 8.53 -18.45 -8.38
C SER A 83 8.42 -17.17 -7.55
N SER A 84 9.55 -16.48 -7.31
CA SER A 84 9.60 -15.21 -6.55
C SER A 84 8.93 -14.06 -7.29
N TYR A 85 8.99 -14.04 -8.63
CA TYR A 85 8.28 -13.04 -9.43
C TYR A 85 6.78 -13.29 -9.47
N LEU A 86 6.39 -14.56 -9.59
CA LEU A 86 4.98 -14.94 -9.67
C LEU A 86 4.24 -14.69 -8.36
N ILE A 87 4.90 -14.75 -7.20
CA ILE A 87 4.24 -14.42 -5.92
C ILE A 87 4.08 -12.91 -5.69
N MET A 88 4.77 -12.04 -6.46
CA MET A 88 4.74 -10.59 -6.23
C MET A 88 3.35 -9.96 -6.32
N PRO A 89 2.48 -10.29 -7.31
CA PRO A 89 1.11 -9.78 -7.35
C PRO A 89 0.36 -10.13 -6.07
N ILE A 90 0.38 -11.40 -5.67
CA ILE A 90 -0.24 -11.89 -4.43
C ILE A 90 0.22 -11.08 -3.21
N GLN A 91 1.51 -10.79 -3.10
CA GLN A 91 2.07 -10.01 -1.99
C GLN A 91 1.78 -8.50 -2.09
N ARG A 92 1.47 -7.99 -3.28
CA ARG A 92 1.27 -6.56 -3.53
C ARG A 92 0.02 -6.01 -2.85
N VAL A 93 -1.07 -6.78 -2.85
CA VAL A 93 -2.34 -6.35 -2.28
C VAL A 93 -2.27 -6.18 -0.76
N PRO A 94 -1.75 -7.17 0.03
CA PRO A 94 -1.49 -6.98 1.46
C PRO A 94 -0.63 -5.76 1.76
N ARG A 95 0.40 -5.51 0.93
CA ARG A 95 1.28 -4.34 1.11
C ARG A 95 0.52 -3.02 0.98
N TYR A 96 -0.41 -2.90 0.04
CA TYR A 96 -1.25 -1.70 -0.08
C TYR A 96 -2.15 -1.49 1.14
N VAL A 97 -2.69 -2.56 1.74
CA VAL A 97 -3.46 -2.45 3.00
C VAL A 97 -2.61 -1.82 4.10
N LEU A 98 -1.36 -2.27 4.26
CA LEU A 98 -0.45 -1.74 5.28
C LEU A 98 -0.11 -0.26 5.01
N LEU A 99 0.27 0.07 3.77
CA LEU A 99 0.66 1.43 3.39
C LEU A 99 -0.49 2.43 3.56
N ILE A 100 -1.70 2.10 3.10
CA ILE A 100 -2.85 3.00 3.21
C ILE A 100 -3.29 3.11 4.67
N ARG A 101 -3.21 2.03 5.46
CA ARG A 101 -3.50 2.09 6.90
C ARG A 101 -2.57 3.07 7.62
N GLU A 102 -1.27 3.01 7.35
CA GLU A 102 -0.31 3.94 7.93
C GLU A 102 -0.56 5.38 7.45
N LEU A 103 -0.95 5.57 6.19
CA LEU A 103 -1.31 6.88 5.67
C LEU A 103 -2.54 7.47 6.37
N VAL A 104 -3.60 6.68 6.58
CA VAL A 104 -4.79 7.10 7.34
C VAL A 104 -4.42 7.50 8.76
N LYS A 105 -3.57 6.72 9.45
CA LYS A 105 -3.13 7.04 10.83
C LYS A 105 -2.35 8.36 10.93
N LYS A 106 -1.68 8.77 9.85
CA LYS A 106 -0.86 9.99 9.79
C LYS A 106 -1.62 11.18 9.20
N THR A 107 -2.87 10.98 8.76
CA THR A 107 -3.72 12.02 8.18
C THR A 107 -4.70 12.50 9.24
N ASP A 108 -4.83 13.82 9.38
CA ASP A 108 -5.79 14.44 10.31
C ASP A 108 -7.23 14.09 9.90
N PRO A 109 -8.13 13.75 10.84
CA PRO A 109 -9.55 13.54 10.54
C PRO A 109 -10.23 14.68 9.78
N ASP A 110 -9.80 15.93 10.01
CA ASP A 110 -10.35 17.11 9.33
C ASP A 110 -9.72 17.35 7.94
N HIS A 111 -8.75 16.53 7.54
CA HIS A 111 -8.11 16.63 6.24
C HIS A 111 -9.05 16.14 5.12
N PRO A 112 -9.15 16.84 3.98
CA PRO A 112 -10.08 16.48 2.88
C PRO A 112 -9.83 15.08 2.29
N GLU A 113 -8.60 14.55 2.39
CA GLU A 113 -8.27 13.19 1.93
C GLU A 113 -8.61 12.07 2.95
N TYR A 114 -8.99 12.40 4.18
CA TYR A 114 -9.18 11.39 5.22
C TYR A 114 -10.29 10.39 4.86
N GLU A 115 -11.44 10.86 4.38
CA GLU A 115 -12.53 10.00 3.93
C GLU A 115 -12.16 9.18 2.69
N SER A 116 -11.48 9.80 1.72
CA SER A 116 -11.09 9.13 0.47
C SER A 116 -10.10 7.99 0.75
N LEU A 117 -9.18 8.20 1.69
CA LEU A 117 -8.22 7.20 2.18
C LEU A 117 -8.89 6.08 2.96
N GLN A 118 -9.85 6.38 3.84
CA GLN A 118 -10.62 5.34 4.53
C GLN A 118 -11.39 4.45 3.55
N LYS A 119 -12.01 5.06 2.54
CA LYS A 119 -12.74 4.32 1.49
C LYS A 119 -11.79 3.44 0.68
N ALA A 120 -10.61 3.94 0.34
CA ALA A 120 -9.57 3.17 -0.36
C ALA A 120 -9.11 1.99 0.49
N LEU A 121 -8.85 2.21 1.79
CA LEU A 121 -8.44 1.17 2.74
C LEU A 121 -9.47 0.05 2.81
N LYS A 122 -10.75 0.38 3.04
CA LYS A 122 -11.85 -0.58 3.11
C LYS A 122 -11.95 -1.41 1.82
N SER A 123 -11.76 -0.77 0.67
CA SER A 123 -11.92 -1.46 -0.61
C SER A 123 -10.75 -2.38 -0.94
N ILE A 124 -9.50 -1.98 -0.65
CA ILE A 124 -8.34 -2.87 -0.83
C ILE A 124 -8.36 -4.02 0.18
N GLN A 125 -8.83 -3.79 1.42
CA GLN A 125 -9.01 -4.86 2.39
C GLN A 125 -9.98 -5.96 1.90
N LYS A 126 -11.04 -5.58 1.18
CA LYS A 126 -11.94 -6.56 0.56
C LYS A 126 -11.21 -7.41 -0.49
N ILE A 127 -10.37 -6.80 -1.32
CA ILE A 127 -9.57 -7.52 -2.32
C ILE A 127 -8.54 -8.43 -1.63
N ALA A 128 -7.87 -7.95 -0.59
CA ALA A 128 -6.90 -8.73 0.17
C ALA A 128 -7.53 -10.02 0.75
N LYS A 129 -8.73 -9.90 1.32
CA LYS A 129 -9.47 -11.05 1.83
C LYS A 129 -9.78 -12.08 0.73
N VAL A 130 -10.15 -11.61 -0.47
CA VAL A 130 -10.34 -12.51 -1.63
C VAL A 130 -9.02 -13.18 -2.00
N CYS A 131 -7.90 -12.46 -2.01
CA CYS A 131 -6.59 -13.06 -2.29
C CYS A 131 -6.25 -14.18 -1.29
N ASP A 132 -6.41 -13.91 0.01
CA ASP A 132 -6.09 -14.87 1.08
C ASP A 132 -6.93 -16.16 0.98
N SER A 133 -8.17 -16.09 0.52
CA SER A 133 -9.03 -17.27 0.34
C SER A 133 -8.58 -18.20 -0.79
N HIS A 134 -7.87 -17.69 -1.81
CA HIS A 134 -7.43 -18.48 -2.96
C HIS A 134 -6.03 -19.12 -2.80
N ILE A 135 -5.29 -18.73 -1.76
CA ILE A 135 -3.90 -19.17 -1.52
C ILE A 135 -3.82 -20.23 -0.42
N LYS A 136 -4.93 -20.50 0.27
CA LYS A 136 -5.03 -21.57 1.28
C LYS A 136 -5.21 -22.95 0.67
#